data_AF-A0A3Q0KJ09-F1
#
_entry.id   AF-A0A3Q0KJ09-F1
#
_cell.length_a   1.000
_cell.length_b   1.000
_cell.length_c   1.000
_cell.angle_alpha   90.00
_cell.angle_beta   90.00
_cell.angle_gamma   90.00
#
_symmetry.space_group_name_H-M   'P 1'
#
loop_
_entity.id
_entity.type
_entity.pdbx_description
1 polymer ?
#
loop_
_entity_poly.entity_id
_entity_poly.type
_entity_poly.pdbx_seq_one_letter_code
_entity_poly.pdbx_strand_id
1 'polypeptide(L)'
;MPFNYFSFRIRCAHYLLARISLFQSVCLLLWLGERAYHETEPPIHPWIVYTYIGFGLIASTGITSRFLTRLSLTIILLSQLYMTYVLCLEKRLGYSKCIRARISLRCLTTIGVYFRLLGVNGYNDKQKQTDPHNNDNQVDQSHKTKPSTSVYAFGLTIMSVSLCLLSIFCIPVEIFQLDRDIQLTEINSTLILSIDSYVSKLLSLILGICLLTAGIIYSIPVIIHDQFLSNNTFSYKNCLFQFADYLIGFSFLILSLTRDCNFNYWHIKGCEFWLEIRVLLENITILLGIFVINNLLINDSVSTPNENCLKKLRVNSKSLKSQ
;
A
#
# COMPACT_ATOMS: atom_id res chain seq x y z
N MET A 1 11.32 8.05 18.71
CA MET A 1 12.64 7.47 18.40
C MET A 1 13.49 8.55 17.75
N PRO A 2 14.68 8.85 18.28
CA PRO A 2 15.62 9.77 17.64
C PRO A 2 16.02 9.21 16.27
N PHE A 3 16.04 10.06 15.23
CA PHE A 3 16.30 9.68 13.83
C PHE A 3 17.66 8.98 13.61
N ASN A 4 18.57 9.01 14.58
CA ASN A 4 19.97 8.58 14.44
C ASN A 4 20.17 7.09 14.10
N TYR A 5 19.14 6.24 14.21
CA TYR A 5 19.26 4.81 13.87
C TYR A 5 18.74 4.42 12.48
N PHE A 6 18.05 5.31 11.75
CA PHE A 6 17.56 4.97 10.42
C PHE A 6 18.59 5.30 9.34
N SER A 7 18.89 4.31 8.50
CA SER A 7 19.68 4.50 7.28
C SER A 7 19.07 5.61 6.40
N PHE A 8 19.92 6.33 5.68
CA PHE A 8 19.52 7.44 4.81
C PHE A 8 18.35 7.06 3.88
N ARG A 9 18.38 5.84 3.33
CA ARG A 9 17.34 5.28 2.45
C ARG A 9 15.96 5.28 3.11
N ILE A 10 15.87 4.86 4.37
CA ILE A 10 14.59 4.78 5.10
C ILE A 10 14.07 6.18 5.41
N ARG A 11 14.96 7.13 5.72
CA ARG A 11 14.56 8.54 5.93
C ARG A 11 13.99 9.14 4.65
N CYS A 12 14.63 8.90 3.50
CA CYS A 12 14.12 9.32 2.20
C CYS A 12 12.76 8.70 1.89
N ALA A 13 12.58 7.39 2.15
CA ALA A 13 11.30 6.72 1.91
C ALA A 13 10.17 7.31 2.77
N HIS A 14 10.41 7.53 4.08
CA HIS A 14 9.43 8.20 4.95
C HIS A 14 9.15 9.64 4.51
N TYR A 15 10.18 10.38 4.10
CA TYR A 15 10.06 11.76 3.63
C TYR A 15 9.19 11.85 2.36
N LEU A 16 9.40 10.94 1.41
CA LEU A 16 8.63 10.87 0.16
C LEU A 16 7.19 10.42 0.42
N LEU A 17 7.00 9.38 1.23
CA LEU A 17 5.68 8.89 1.60
C LEU A 17 4.85 9.96 2.34
N ALA A 18 5.48 10.79 3.17
CA ALA A 18 4.81 11.91 3.85
C ALA A 18 4.36 13.04 2.89
N ARG A 19 4.95 13.14 1.70
CA ARG A 19 4.61 14.16 0.68
C ARG A 19 3.81 13.61 -0.49
N ILE A 20 3.59 12.30 -0.54
CA ILE A 20 2.90 11.67 -1.66
C ILE A 20 1.47 12.18 -1.82
N SER A 21 0.78 12.49 -0.71
CA SER A 21 -0.57 13.06 -0.76
C SER A 21 -0.60 14.43 -1.45
N LEU A 22 0.43 15.25 -1.25
CA LEU A 22 0.56 16.54 -1.92
C LEU A 22 0.78 16.32 -3.42
N PHE A 23 1.70 15.41 -3.80
CA PHE A 23 1.94 15.07 -5.20
C PHE A 23 0.67 14.52 -5.88
N GLN A 24 -0.09 13.67 -5.19
CA GLN A 24 -1.37 13.13 -5.67
C GLN A 24 -2.41 14.23 -5.89
N SER A 25 -2.53 15.19 -4.96
CA SER A 25 -3.45 16.32 -5.12
C SER A 25 -3.03 17.27 -6.25
N VAL A 26 -1.74 17.53 -6.43
CA VAL A 26 -1.24 18.33 -7.55
C VAL A 26 -1.48 17.62 -8.89
N CYS A 27 -1.22 16.31 -8.97
CA CYS A 27 -1.51 15.54 -10.18
C CYS A 27 -3.00 15.50 -10.50
N LEU A 28 -3.86 15.41 -9.48
CA LEU A 28 -5.32 15.53 -9.67
C LEU A 28 -5.70 16.89 -10.27
N LEU A 29 -5.13 17.99 -9.75
CA LEU A 29 -5.38 19.33 -10.27
C LEU A 29 -4.95 19.45 -11.74
N LEU A 30 -3.75 18.94 -12.07
CA LEU A 30 -3.20 19.01 -13.43
C LEU A 30 -3.98 18.13 -14.41
N TRP A 31 -4.41 16.94 -13.96
CA TRP A 31 -5.29 16.07 -14.73
C TRP A 31 -6.63 16.73 -15.04
N LEU A 32 -7.25 17.37 -14.06
CA LEU A 32 -8.49 18.10 -14.29
C LEU A 32 -8.29 19.36 -15.14
N GLY A 33 -7.11 19.97 -15.08
CA GLY A 33 -6.71 21.07 -15.97
C GLY A 33 -6.57 20.62 -17.42
N GLU A 34 -5.92 19.48 -17.67
CA GLU A 34 -5.82 18.85 -18.99
C GLU A 34 -7.22 18.54 -19.54
N ARG A 35 -8.08 17.97 -18.70
CA ARG A 35 -9.44 17.61 -19.08
C ARG A 35 -10.37 18.81 -19.32
N ALA A 36 -10.22 19.88 -18.54
CA ALA A 36 -11.00 21.11 -18.71
C ALA A 36 -10.78 21.78 -20.08
N TYR A 37 -9.68 21.44 -20.77
CA TYR A 37 -9.45 21.88 -22.14
C TYR A 37 -10.37 21.18 -23.16
N HIS A 38 -10.80 19.96 -22.85
CA HIS A 38 -11.57 19.11 -23.77
C HIS A 38 -13.08 19.12 -23.50
N GLU A 39 -13.51 19.44 -22.28
CA GLU A 39 -14.92 19.35 -21.86
C GLU A 39 -15.47 20.72 -21.44
N THR A 40 -16.67 21.06 -21.94
CA THR A 40 -17.38 22.29 -21.57
C THR A 40 -17.99 22.22 -20.18
N GLU A 41 -18.33 21.02 -19.70
CA GLU A 41 -18.83 20.79 -18.35
C GLU A 41 -17.85 19.89 -17.60
N PRO A 42 -17.31 20.31 -16.44
CA PRO A 42 -16.36 19.50 -15.71
C PRO A 42 -17.07 18.26 -15.14
N PRO A 43 -16.49 17.06 -15.27
CA PRO A 43 -17.09 15.83 -14.74
C PRO A 43 -17.12 15.84 -13.21
N ILE A 44 -16.24 16.64 -12.59
CA ILE A 44 -16.13 16.83 -11.15
C ILE A 44 -16.26 18.31 -10.86
N HIS A 45 -17.20 18.68 -9.98
CA HIS A 45 -17.40 20.07 -9.63
C HIS A 45 -16.13 20.67 -8.98
N PRO A 46 -15.68 21.89 -9.38
CA PRO A 46 -14.46 22.52 -8.87
C PRO A 46 -14.27 22.56 -7.35
N TRP A 47 -15.34 22.70 -6.55
CA TRP A 47 -15.25 22.74 -5.08
C TRP A 47 -14.67 21.45 -4.49
N ILE A 48 -14.98 20.30 -5.12
CA ILE A 48 -14.46 18.99 -4.70
C ILE A 48 -12.95 18.95 -4.92
N VAL A 49 -12.47 19.53 -6.03
CA VAL A 49 -11.04 19.59 -6.38
C VAL A 49 -10.27 20.41 -5.35
N TYR A 50 -10.76 21.61 -5.02
CA TYR A 50 -10.16 22.44 -3.99
C TYR A 50 -10.15 21.75 -2.62
N THR A 51 -11.21 21.02 -2.30
CA THR A 51 -11.31 20.22 -1.07
C THR A 51 -10.25 19.12 -1.05
N TYR A 52 -10.02 18.43 -2.17
CA TYR A 52 -9.00 17.39 -2.31
C TYR A 52 -7.57 17.94 -2.15
N ILE A 53 -7.32 19.14 -2.68
CA ILE A 53 -6.03 19.82 -2.52
C ILE A 53 -5.82 20.24 -1.06
N GLY A 54 -6.85 20.82 -0.43
CA GLY A 54 -6.82 21.16 1.00
C GLY A 54 -6.53 19.95 1.87
N PHE A 55 -7.21 18.83 1.63
CA PHE A 55 -6.97 17.56 2.32
C PHE A 55 -5.55 17.01 2.07
N GLY A 56 -5.05 17.09 0.84
CA GLY A 56 -3.68 16.68 0.52
C GLY A 56 -2.61 17.47 1.27
N LEU A 57 -2.80 18.79 1.40
CA LEU A 57 -1.92 19.68 2.16
C LEU A 57 -1.97 19.41 3.67
N ILE A 58 -3.18 19.29 4.23
CA ILE A 58 -3.39 18.98 5.66
C ILE A 58 -2.76 17.62 5.99
N ALA A 59 -3.00 16.62 5.14
CA ALA A 59 -2.46 15.30 5.36
C ALA A 59 -0.94 15.27 5.25
N SER A 60 -0.35 15.92 4.25
CA SER A 60 1.11 15.96 4.09
C SER A 60 1.79 16.68 5.26
N THR A 61 1.20 17.80 5.69
CA THR A 61 1.70 18.59 6.82
C THR A 61 1.58 17.81 8.13
N GLY A 62 0.46 17.13 8.37
CA GLY A 62 0.26 16.34 9.59
C GLY A 62 1.18 15.10 9.68
N ILE A 63 1.41 14.39 8.57
CA ILE A 63 2.38 13.27 8.56
C ILE A 63 3.80 13.79 8.78
N THR A 64 4.17 14.90 8.12
CA THR A 64 5.53 15.48 8.22
C THR A 64 5.81 16.02 9.63
N SER A 65 4.86 16.74 10.22
CA SER A 65 4.97 17.27 11.59
C SER A 65 4.87 16.18 12.66
N ARG A 66 4.47 14.95 12.28
CA ARG A 66 4.12 13.83 13.16
C ARG A 66 2.95 14.12 14.11
N PHE A 67 2.37 15.31 14.02
CA PHE A 67 1.21 15.72 14.79
C PHE A 67 -0.03 15.22 14.07
N LEU A 68 -0.90 14.50 14.80
CA LEU A 68 -2.13 13.93 14.25
C LEU A 68 -1.93 13.00 13.04
N THR A 69 -0.80 12.26 12.99
CA THR A 69 -0.46 11.32 11.90
C THR A 69 -1.62 10.39 11.53
N ARG A 70 -2.37 9.90 12.53
CA ARG A 70 -3.55 9.04 12.29
C ARG A 70 -4.68 9.76 11.55
N LEU A 71 -4.98 11.00 11.94
CA LEU A 71 -6.00 11.82 11.27
C LEU A 71 -5.60 12.07 9.83
N SER A 72 -4.33 12.44 9.59
CA SER A 72 -3.80 12.65 8.25
C SER A 72 -3.88 11.40 7.38
N LEU A 73 -3.54 10.22 7.91
CA LEU A 73 -3.69 8.95 7.18
C LEU A 73 -5.16 8.65 6.87
N THR A 74 -6.08 8.89 7.81
CA THR A 74 -7.52 8.72 7.56
C THR A 74 -8.03 9.66 6.47
N ILE A 75 -7.58 10.92 6.45
CA ILE A 75 -7.91 11.88 5.40
C ILE A 75 -7.44 11.39 4.02
N ILE A 76 -6.21 10.89 3.93
CA ILE A 76 -5.68 10.32 2.67
C ILE A 76 -6.51 9.12 2.24
N LEU A 77 -6.86 8.24 3.19
CA LEU A 77 -7.64 7.05 2.91
C LEU A 77 -9.02 7.39 2.34
N LEU A 78 -9.71 8.35 2.94
CA LEU A 78 -10.99 8.86 2.44
C LEU A 78 -10.83 9.49 1.06
N SER A 79 -9.76 10.25 0.83
CA SER A 79 -9.47 10.85 -0.46
C SER A 79 -9.22 9.79 -1.55
N GLN A 80 -8.53 8.68 -1.23
CA GLN A 80 -8.28 7.60 -2.17
C GLN A 80 -9.53 6.76 -2.43
N LEU A 81 -10.37 6.58 -1.41
CA LEU A 81 -11.66 5.92 -1.56
C LEU A 81 -12.59 6.72 -2.48
N TYR A 82 -12.65 8.04 -2.31
CA TYR A 82 -13.41 8.93 -3.20
C TYR A 82 -12.92 8.83 -4.64
N MET A 83 -11.61 8.83 -4.86
CA MET A 83 -11.06 8.69 -6.21
C MET A 83 -11.34 7.34 -6.85
N THR A 84 -11.31 6.28 -6.06
CA THR A 84 -11.74 4.94 -6.50
C THR A 84 -13.20 4.95 -6.92
N TYR A 85 -14.07 5.58 -6.12
CA TYR A 85 -15.50 5.75 -6.42
C TYR A 85 -15.71 6.48 -7.75
N VAL A 86 -15.08 7.65 -7.94
CA VAL A 86 -15.19 8.46 -9.16
C VAL A 86 -14.73 7.66 -10.38
N LEU A 87 -13.54 7.05 -10.31
CA LEU A 87 -13.00 6.26 -11.41
C LEU A 87 -13.85 5.04 -11.74
N CYS A 88 -14.52 4.43 -10.77
CA CYS A 88 -15.33 3.23 -10.99
C CYS A 88 -16.76 3.53 -11.48
N LEU A 89 -17.38 4.63 -11.03
CA LEU A 89 -18.81 4.89 -11.24
C LEU A 89 -19.10 6.07 -12.16
N GLU A 90 -18.23 7.07 -12.24
CA GLU A 90 -18.49 8.27 -13.04
C GLU A 90 -18.37 7.95 -14.54
N LYS A 91 -19.51 7.84 -15.22
CA LYS A 91 -19.54 7.47 -16.66
C LYS A 91 -19.05 8.62 -17.55
N ARG A 92 -19.13 9.87 -17.06
CA ARG A 92 -18.70 11.08 -17.80
C ARG A 92 -17.21 11.09 -18.11
N LEU A 93 -16.40 10.28 -17.41
CA LEU A 93 -14.95 10.23 -17.63
C LEU A 93 -14.52 9.69 -19.01
N GLY A 94 -15.40 9.03 -19.77
CA GLY A 94 -15.12 8.64 -21.16
C GLY A 94 -14.01 7.58 -21.37
N TYR A 95 -13.30 7.13 -20.33
CA TYR A 95 -12.25 6.11 -20.48
C TYR A 95 -12.80 4.71 -20.69
N SER A 96 -12.00 3.88 -21.36
CA SER A 96 -12.26 2.44 -21.49
C SER A 96 -12.37 1.76 -20.12
N LYS A 97 -13.17 0.68 -20.04
CA LYS A 97 -13.33 -0.12 -18.82
C LYS A 97 -11.99 -0.63 -18.28
N CYS A 98 -11.07 -1.00 -19.19
CA CYS A 98 -9.71 -1.43 -18.87
C CYS A 98 -8.94 -0.38 -18.06
N ILE A 99 -8.86 0.85 -18.57
CA ILE A 99 -8.13 1.95 -17.92
C ILE A 99 -8.75 2.25 -16.55
N ARG A 100 -10.08 2.31 -16.48
CA ARG A 100 -10.79 2.57 -15.22
C ARG A 100 -10.50 1.51 -14.17
N ALA A 101 -10.55 0.22 -14.54
CA ALA A 101 -10.25 -0.89 -13.65
C ALA A 101 -8.77 -0.92 -13.24
N ARG A 102 -7.84 -0.64 -14.17
CA ARG A 102 -6.40 -0.56 -13.91
C ARG A 102 -6.07 0.44 -12.80
N ILE A 103 -6.67 1.63 -12.89
CA ILE A 103 -6.41 2.73 -11.95
C ILE A 103 -7.13 2.46 -10.63
N SER A 104 -8.41 2.06 -10.66
CA SER A 104 -9.19 1.83 -9.44
C SER A 104 -8.60 0.72 -8.55
N LEU A 105 -8.09 -0.37 -9.15
CA LEU A 105 -7.43 -1.44 -8.40
C LEU A 105 -6.11 -1.00 -7.78
N ARG A 106 -5.36 -0.11 -8.43
CA ARG A 106 -4.14 0.48 -7.83
C ARG A 106 -4.48 1.39 -6.65
N CYS A 107 -5.53 2.22 -6.77
CA CYS A 107 -6.04 3.01 -5.65
C CYS A 107 -6.52 2.13 -4.49
N LEU A 108 -7.20 1.01 -4.77
CA LEU A 108 -7.58 0.04 -3.73
C LEU A 108 -6.34 -0.58 -3.06
N THR A 109 -5.31 -0.90 -3.84
CA THR A 109 -4.06 -1.43 -3.29
C THR A 109 -3.38 -0.39 -2.38
N THR A 110 -3.35 0.89 -2.76
CA THR A 110 -2.81 1.96 -1.90
C THR A 110 -3.65 2.20 -0.65
N ILE A 111 -4.99 2.11 -0.72
CA ILE A 111 -5.86 2.11 0.46
C ILE A 111 -5.45 0.99 1.44
N GLY A 112 -5.20 -0.22 0.93
CA GLY A 112 -4.73 -1.35 1.73
C GLY A 112 -3.37 -1.07 2.40
N VAL A 113 -2.44 -0.44 1.69
CA VAL A 113 -1.14 0.00 2.23
C VAL A 113 -1.33 1.05 3.35
N TYR A 114 -2.22 2.03 3.18
CA TYR A 114 -2.51 3.02 4.21
C TYR A 114 -3.14 2.42 5.47
N PHE A 115 -4.04 1.44 5.33
CA PHE A 115 -4.56 0.69 6.47
C PHE A 115 -3.47 -0.10 7.20
N ARG A 116 -2.54 -0.75 6.47
CA ARG A 116 -1.38 -1.40 7.09
C ARG A 116 -0.54 -0.41 7.88
N LEU A 117 -0.22 0.76 7.31
CA LEU A 117 0.52 1.82 8.00
C LEU A 117 -0.21 2.33 9.26
N LEU A 118 -1.53 2.50 9.19
CA LEU A 118 -2.35 2.91 10.33
C LEU A 118 -2.33 1.85 11.44
N GLY A 119 -2.38 0.56 11.09
CA GLY A 119 -2.26 -0.55 12.04
C GLY A 119 -0.92 -0.58 12.77
N VAL A 120 0.20 -0.42 12.04
CA VAL A 120 1.56 -0.40 12.61
C VAL A 120 1.78 0.83 13.51
N ASN A 121 1.37 2.02 13.07
CA ASN A 121 1.44 3.23 13.90
C ASN A 121 0.55 3.11 15.15
N GLY A 122 -0.59 2.42 15.01
CA GLY A 122 -1.50 2.09 16.09
C GLY A 122 -0.85 1.30 17.23
N TYR A 123 0.01 0.35 16.87
CA TYR A 123 0.75 -0.50 17.78
C TYR A 123 1.83 0.28 18.54
N ASN A 124 2.60 1.11 17.83
CA ASN A 124 3.74 1.86 18.38
C ASN A 124 3.35 2.96 19.37
N ASP A 125 2.19 3.58 19.23
CA ASP A 125 1.72 4.57 20.21
C ASP A 125 1.29 3.92 21.53
N LYS A 126 0.67 2.73 21.46
CA LYS A 126 0.18 2.03 22.66
C LYS A 126 1.33 1.44 23.46
N GLN A 127 2.35 0.88 22.80
CA GLN A 127 3.52 0.35 23.48
C GLN A 127 4.23 1.44 24.31
N LYS A 128 4.33 2.67 23.78
CA LYS A 128 4.88 3.83 24.52
C LYS A 128 4.04 4.30 25.70
N GLN A 129 2.74 4.00 25.75
CA GLN A 129 1.87 4.36 26.88
C GLN A 129 1.90 3.32 28.00
N THR A 130 2.24 2.06 27.70
CA THR A 130 2.32 0.98 28.71
C THR A 130 3.61 0.95 29.53
N ASP A 131 4.61 1.78 29.22
CA ASP A 131 5.78 2.04 30.08
C ASP A 131 5.61 3.42 30.73
N PRO A 132 5.06 3.52 31.97
CA PRO A 132 5.86 3.24 33.16
C PRO A 132 5.06 2.62 34.35
N HIS A 133 5.69 1.68 35.06
CA HIS A 133 5.46 1.41 36.49
C HIS A 133 4.29 0.52 37.01
N ASN A 134 3.55 -0.25 36.20
CA ASN A 134 2.46 -1.10 36.73
C ASN A 134 2.60 -2.58 36.35
N ASN A 135 3.22 -3.38 37.23
CA ASN A 135 3.58 -4.79 36.98
C ASN A 135 2.52 -5.82 37.40
N ASP A 136 1.36 -5.42 37.94
CA ASP A 136 0.56 -6.40 38.70
C ASP A 136 -0.74 -6.89 38.03
N ASN A 137 -1.13 -6.37 36.85
CA ASN A 137 -2.43 -6.73 36.23
C ASN A 137 -2.34 -7.28 34.78
N GLN A 138 -1.20 -7.87 34.39
CA GLN A 138 -0.91 -8.19 32.98
C GLN A 138 -1.52 -9.51 32.45
N VAL A 139 -2.16 -10.32 33.30
CA VAL A 139 -2.64 -11.67 32.93
C VAL A 139 -4.01 -11.66 32.23
N ASP A 140 -4.87 -10.65 32.47
CA ASP A 140 -6.24 -10.60 31.92
C ASP A 140 -6.41 -9.81 30.60
N GLN A 141 -5.33 -9.25 30.04
CA GLN A 141 -5.41 -8.44 28.81
C GLN A 141 -5.21 -9.22 27.50
N SER A 142 -4.96 -10.53 27.55
CA SER A 142 -4.68 -11.34 26.36
C SER A 142 -5.91 -11.58 25.47
N HIS A 143 -7.13 -11.41 26.00
CA HIS A 143 -8.39 -11.72 25.29
C HIS A 143 -9.11 -10.52 24.64
N LYS A 144 -8.62 -9.29 24.81
CA LYS A 144 -9.11 -8.14 24.02
C LYS A 144 -8.25 -8.01 22.77
N THR A 145 -8.75 -8.52 21.64
CA THR A 145 -8.19 -8.32 20.30
C THR A 145 -7.75 -6.86 20.14
N LYS A 146 -6.43 -6.64 20.11
CA LYS A 146 -5.84 -5.30 20.08
C LYS A 146 -6.31 -4.62 18.78
N PRO A 147 -7.04 -3.49 18.82
CA PRO A 147 -7.66 -2.89 17.64
C PRO A 147 -6.66 -2.40 16.58
N SER A 148 -5.35 -2.38 16.87
CA SER A 148 -4.30 -2.11 15.89
C SER A 148 -4.08 -3.30 14.94
N THR A 149 -4.25 -4.53 15.42
CA THR A 149 -4.05 -5.75 14.63
C THR A 149 -5.18 -5.95 13.63
N SER A 150 -6.42 -5.60 14.00
CA SER A 150 -7.58 -5.69 13.09
C SER A 150 -7.46 -4.72 11.92
N VAL A 151 -7.01 -3.49 12.16
CA VAL A 151 -6.78 -2.49 11.10
C VAL A 151 -5.67 -2.94 10.14
N TYR A 152 -4.58 -3.52 10.67
CA TYR A 152 -3.51 -4.09 9.84
C TYR A 152 -4.01 -5.25 8.98
N ALA A 153 -4.75 -6.19 9.58
CA ALA A 153 -5.35 -7.32 8.86
C ALA A 153 -6.36 -6.87 7.80
N PHE A 154 -7.14 -5.83 8.07
CA PHE A 154 -8.05 -5.22 7.10
C PHE A 154 -7.30 -4.56 5.93
N GLY A 155 -6.13 -3.97 6.18
CA GLY A 155 -5.27 -3.51 5.09
C GLY A 155 -4.79 -4.66 4.20
N LEU A 156 -4.41 -5.79 4.80
CA LEU A 156 -4.02 -7.00 4.06
C LEU A 156 -5.17 -7.59 3.25
N THR A 157 -6.41 -7.60 3.75
CA THR A 157 -7.57 -8.11 2.99
C THR A 157 -7.81 -7.28 1.74
N ILE A 158 -7.78 -5.95 1.84
CA ILE A 158 -8.00 -5.05 0.71
C ILE A 158 -6.87 -5.23 -0.31
N MET A 159 -5.61 -5.29 0.13
CA MET A 159 -4.49 -5.59 -0.77
C MET A 159 -4.67 -6.96 -1.43
N SER A 160 -5.02 -8.01 -0.68
CA SER A 160 -5.25 -9.35 -1.22
C SER A 160 -6.26 -9.34 -2.36
N VAL A 161 -7.45 -8.76 -2.13
CA VAL A 161 -8.53 -8.71 -3.13
C VAL A 161 -8.11 -7.91 -4.36
N SER A 162 -7.53 -6.72 -4.15
CA SER A 162 -7.11 -5.85 -5.27
C SER A 162 -5.98 -6.46 -6.10
N LEU A 163 -5.00 -7.11 -5.47
CA LEU A 163 -3.91 -7.81 -6.16
C LEU A 163 -4.39 -9.04 -6.91
N CYS A 164 -5.31 -9.83 -6.34
CA CYS A 164 -5.95 -10.95 -7.05
C CYS A 164 -6.68 -10.45 -8.30
N LEU A 165 -7.45 -9.36 -8.21
CA LEU A 165 -8.12 -8.78 -9.38
C LEU A 165 -7.13 -8.24 -10.42
N LEU A 166 -6.05 -7.58 -10.00
CA LEU A 166 -4.98 -7.13 -10.91
C LEU A 166 -4.29 -8.31 -11.60
N SER A 167 -4.11 -9.43 -10.89
CA SER A 167 -3.47 -10.62 -11.44
C SER A 167 -4.27 -11.22 -12.60
N ILE A 168 -5.61 -11.25 -12.49
CA ILE A 168 -6.49 -11.77 -13.53
C ILE A 168 -6.37 -10.97 -14.83
N PHE A 169 -6.11 -9.66 -14.74
CA PHE A 169 -5.86 -8.83 -15.94
C PHE A 169 -4.50 -9.11 -16.60
N CYS A 170 -3.54 -9.64 -15.85
CA CYS A 170 -2.20 -9.95 -16.37
C CYS A 170 -2.11 -11.35 -16.99
N ILE A 171 -2.92 -12.32 -16.54
CA ILE A 171 -2.84 -13.70 -17.02
C ILE A 171 -3.43 -13.79 -18.45
N PRO A 172 -2.65 -14.24 -19.45
CA PRO A 172 -3.13 -14.35 -20.82
C PRO A 172 -4.21 -15.44 -21.00
N VAL A 173 -5.44 -15.00 -21.31
CA VAL A 173 -6.66 -15.55 -21.95
C VAL A 173 -6.95 -17.06 -22.01
N GLU A 174 -6.01 -17.99 -22.02
CA GLU A 174 -6.36 -19.41 -22.29
C GLU A 174 -7.14 -20.08 -21.13
N ILE A 175 -7.22 -19.43 -19.96
CA ILE A 175 -7.77 -20.02 -18.74
C ILE A 175 -9.08 -19.35 -18.29
N PHE A 176 -9.32 -18.07 -18.65
CA PHE A 176 -10.47 -17.31 -18.15
C PHE A 176 -11.26 -16.65 -19.29
N GLN A 177 -12.59 -16.82 -19.32
CA GLN A 177 -13.51 -16.15 -20.26
C GLN A 177 -13.66 -14.63 -20.03
N LEU A 178 -12.71 -13.98 -19.37
CA LEU A 178 -12.76 -12.56 -19.11
C LEU A 178 -12.58 -11.76 -20.41
N ASP A 179 -13.10 -10.53 -20.43
CA ASP A 179 -13.09 -9.58 -21.53
C ASP A 179 -11.72 -9.56 -22.25
N ARG A 180 -11.66 -10.26 -23.40
CA ARG A 180 -10.43 -10.51 -24.16
C ARG A 180 -9.75 -9.20 -24.54
N ASP A 181 -10.55 -8.16 -24.75
CA ASP A 181 -10.07 -6.85 -25.16
C ASP A 181 -9.25 -6.17 -24.06
N ILE A 182 -9.62 -6.36 -22.79
CA ILE A 182 -8.90 -5.82 -21.63
C ILE A 182 -7.52 -6.49 -21.53
N GLN A 183 -7.48 -7.83 -21.60
CA GLN A 183 -6.24 -8.58 -21.47
C GLN A 183 -5.30 -8.34 -22.67
N LEU A 184 -5.83 -8.28 -23.89
CA LEU A 184 -5.06 -7.91 -25.07
C LEU A 184 -4.49 -6.50 -24.96
N THR A 185 -5.28 -5.55 -24.41
CA THR A 185 -4.81 -4.17 -24.18
C THR A 185 -3.64 -4.14 -23.19
N GLU A 186 -3.69 -4.94 -22.12
CA GLU A 186 -2.59 -5.06 -21.15
C GLU A 186 -1.33 -5.69 -21.76
N ILE A 187 -1.47 -6.77 -22.53
CA ILE A 187 -0.34 -7.44 -23.19
C ILE A 187 0.32 -6.49 -24.21
N ASN A 188 -0.49 -5.83 -25.03
CA ASN A 188 0.00 -4.92 -26.07
C ASN A 188 0.59 -3.62 -25.51
N SER A 189 0.33 -3.27 -24.25
CA SER A 189 0.93 -2.10 -23.60
C SER A 189 2.41 -2.26 -23.26
N THR A 190 2.96 -3.47 -23.39
CA THR A 190 4.36 -3.75 -23.04
C THR A 190 5.33 -2.97 -23.96
N LEU A 191 6.12 -2.06 -23.37
CA LEU A 191 7.10 -1.17 -24.02
C LEU A 191 8.20 -1.92 -24.75
N ILE A 192 8.35 -3.22 -24.51
CA ILE A 192 9.38 -4.08 -25.12
C ILE A 192 8.98 -4.36 -26.58
N LEU A 193 9.04 -3.29 -27.39
CA LEU A 193 8.50 -3.13 -28.73
C LEU A 193 9.39 -3.76 -29.82
N SER A 194 10.06 -4.86 -29.51
CA SER A 194 10.90 -5.60 -30.46
C SER A 194 11.05 -7.09 -30.15
N ILE A 195 10.34 -7.62 -29.14
CA ILE A 195 10.41 -9.05 -28.81
C ILE A 195 9.09 -9.71 -29.17
N ASP A 196 9.17 -10.95 -29.66
CA ASP A 196 8.05 -11.80 -30.03
C ASP A 196 6.88 -11.70 -29.05
N SER A 197 5.66 -11.68 -29.59
CA SER A 197 4.40 -11.67 -28.81
C SER A 197 4.37 -12.73 -27.69
N TYR A 198 5.13 -13.81 -27.85
CA TYR A 198 5.36 -14.84 -26.84
C TYR A 198 5.99 -14.32 -25.54
N VAL A 199 7.03 -13.49 -25.62
CA VAL A 199 7.74 -13.00 -24.42
C VAL A 199 6.86 -12.03 -23.64
N SER A 200 6.11 -11.15 -24.32
CA SER A 200 5.15 -10.28 -23.64
C SER A 200 4.05 -11.07 -22.93
N LYS A 201 3.55 -12.18 -23.54
CA LYS A 201 2.61 -13.09 -22.88
C LYS A 201 3.24 -13.79 -21.68
N LEU A 202 4.47 -14.28 -21.81
CA LEU A 202 5.19 -14.94 -20.72
C LEU A 202 5.44 -13.98 -19.55
N LEU A 203 5.89 -12.75 -19.82
CA LEU A 203 6.07 -11.71 -18.81
C LEU A 203 4.75 -11.41 -18.10
N SER A 204 3.67 -11.28 -18.86
CA SER A 204 2.33 -11.02 -18.33
C SER A 204 1.84 -12.17 -17.44
N LEU A 205 2.10 -13.42 -17.84
CA LEU A 205 1.81 -14.61 -17.05
C LEU A 205 2.62 -14.62 -15.74
N ILE A 206 3.92 -14.36 -15.79
CA ILE A 206 4.80 -14.31 -14.59
C ILE A 206 4.29 -13.24 -13.62
N LEU A 207 3.99 -12.03 -14.11
CA LEU A 207 3.44 -10.95 -13.28
C LEU A 207 2.10 -11.32 -12.66
N GLY A 208 1.21 -11.95 -13.43
CA GLY A 208 -0.06 -12.47 -12.96
C GLY A 208 0.13 -13.48 -11.83
N ILE A 209 0.99 -14.49 -12.03
CA ILE A 209 1.29 -15.50 -11.01
C ILE A 209 1.87 -14.86 -9.75
N CYS A 210 2.86 -13.98 -9.87
CA CYS A 210 3.46 -13.29 -8.72
C CYS A 210 2.42 -12.50 -7.90
N LEU A 211 1.56 -11.74 -8.57
CA LEU A 211 0.50 -10.97 -7.90
C LEU A 211 -0.57 -11.88 -7.27
N LEU A 212 -0.95 -12.95 -7.96
CA LEU A 212 -1.93 -13.92 -7.45
C LEU A 212 -1.39 -14.64 -6.21
N THR A 213 -0.15 -15.13 -6.26
CA THR A 213 0.51 -15.78 -5.12
C THR A 213 0.62 -14.83 -3.93
N ALA A 214 1.02 -13.57 -4.15
CA ALA A 214 1.06 -12.58 -3.08
C ALA A 214 -0.33 -12.31 -2.48
N GLY A 215 -1.36 -12.19 -3.34
CA GLY A 215 -2.75 -12.02 -2.92
C GLY A 215 -3.26 -13.18 -2.07
N ILE A 216 -2.96 -14.43 -2.46
CA ILE A 216 -3.29 -15.63 -1.68
C ILE A 216 -2.55 -15.65 -0.34
N ILE A 217 -1.26 -15.31 -0.31
CA ILE A 217 -0.51 -15.27 0.95
C ILE A 217 -1.13 -14.25 1.92
N TYR A 218 -1.60 -13.11 1.43
CA TYR A 218 -2.28 -12.10 2.25
C TYR A 218 -3.71 -12.46 2.67
N SER A 219 -4.35 -13.46 2.06
CA SER A 219 -5.65 -13.95 2.51
C SER A 219 -5.52 -14.98 3.65
N ILE A 220 -4.38 -15.67 3.78
CA ILE A 220 -4.13 -16.67 4.84
C ILE A 220 -4.49 -16.16 6.26
N PRO A 221 -4.08 -14.94 6.68
CA PRO A 221 -4.35 -14.44 8.04
C PRO A 221 -5.84 -14.15 8.30
N VAL A 222 -6.60 -13.99 7.22
CA VAL A 222 -8.03 -13.71 7.24
C VAL A 222 -8.82 -15.01 7.33
N ILE A 223 -8.36 -16.03 6.59
CA ILE A 223 -8.96 -17.36 6.53
C ILE A 223 -8.70 -18.11 7.85
N ILE A 224 -7.49 -18.00 8.37
CA ILE A 224 -7.08 -18.67 9.60
C ILE A 224 -7.38 -17.73 10.78
N HIS A 225 -8.62 -17.77 11.27
CA HIS A 225 -9.06 -17.00 12.43
C HIS A 225 -8.14 -17.26 13.64
N ASP A 226 -7.60 -16.16 14.21
CA ASP A 226 -6.78 -15.90 15.43
C ASP A 226 -6.21 -17.05 16.32
N GLN A 227 -6.83 -18.22 16.42
CA GLN A 227 -6.40 -19.29 17.33
C GLN A 227 -5.14 -20.04 16.87
N PHE A 228 -4.90 -20.17 15.57
CA PHE A 228 -3.60 -20.66 15.07
C PHE A 228 -2.53 -19.56 15.07
N LEU A 229 -2.95 -18.30 15.25
CA LEU A 229 -2.06 -17.15 15.19
C LEU A 229 -1.29 -16.88 16.49
N SER A 230 -1.80 -17.34 17.64
CA SER A 230 -1.20 -17.09 18.96
C SER A 230 -0.03 -18.02 19.33
N ASN A 231 0.08 -19.21 18.73
CA ASN A 231 1.14 -20.17 19.05
C ASN A 231 2.43 -19.91 18.25
N ASN A 232 3.44 -19.32 18.91
CA ASN A 232 4.92 -19.37 18.71
C ASN A 232 5.54 -19.41 17.28
N THR A 233 4.77 -19.22 16.21
CA THR A 233 5.19 -19.29 14.80
C THR A 233 5.46 -17.89 14.22
N PHE A 234 5.86 -16.94 15.06
CA PHE A 234 6.05 -15.54 14.66
C PHE A 234 7.08 -15.39 13.53
N SER A 235 8.11 -16.26 13.51
CA SER A 235 9.15 -16.24 12.48
C SER A 235 8.64 -16.67 11.10
N TYR A 236 7.79 -17.70 11.01
CA TYR A 236 7.31 -18.20 9.73
C TYR A 236 6.32 -17.22 9.07
N LYS A 237 5.44 -16.61 9.87
CA LYS A 237 4.47 -15.61 9.40
C LYS A 237 5.15 -14.38 8.81
N ASN A 238 6.17 -13.88 9.51
CA ASN A 238 6.95 -12.73 9.03
C ASN A 238 7.68 -13.06 7.73
N CYS A 239 8.23 -14.26 7.60
CA CYS A 239 8.88 -14.70 6.36
C CYS A 239 7.90 -14.78 5.19
N LEU A 240 6.69 -15.34 5.38
CA LEU A 240 5.66 -15.40 4.34
C LEU A 240 5.20 -14.01 3.90
N PHE A 241 4.92 -13.09 4.83
CA PHE A 241 4.52 -11.74 4.45
C PHE A 241 5.64 -10.96 3.77
N GLN A 242 6.88 -11.12 4.23
CA GLN A 242 8.04 -10.53 3.55
C GLN A 242 8.17 -11.07 2.13
N PHE A 243 7.98 -12.39 1.93
CA PHE A 243 7.98 -12.98 0.60
C PHE A 243 6.89 -12.40 -0.29
N ALA A 244 5.66 -12.25 0.22
CA ALA A 244 4.58 -11.59 -0.51
C ALA A 244 4.90 -10.11 -0.82
N ASP A 245 5.46 -9.36 0.13
CA ASP A 245 5.91 -7.98 -0.07
C ASP A 245 7.00 -7.91 -1.17
N TYR A 246 7.93 -8.87 -1.24
CA TYR A 246 8.92 -8.96 -2.32
C TYR A 246 8.29 -9.26 -3.68
N LEU A 247 7.32 -10.19 -3.75
CA LEU A 247 6.59 -10.49 -4.98
C LEU A 247 5.83 -9.26 -5.49
N ILE A 248 5.13 -8.54 -4.61
CA ILE A 248 4.41 -7.31 -4.97
C ILE A 248 5.41 -6.25 -5.43
N GLY A 249 6.50 -6.06 -4.68
CA GLY A 249 7.55 -5.10 -5.02
C GLY A 249 8.15 -5.36 -6.40
N PHE A 250 8.48 -6.62 -6.68
CA PHE A 250 8.96 -7.05 -8.00
C PHE A 250 7.92 -6.79 -9.09
N SER A 251 6.67 -7.25 -8.91
CA SER A 251 5.62 -7.10 -9.90
C SER A 251 5.32 -5.64 -10.23
N PHE A 252 5.19 -4.76 -9.23
CA PHE A 252 4.91 -3.35 -9.45
C PHE A 252 6.08 -2.60 -10.07
N LEU A 253 7.32 -2.98 -9.75
CA LEU A 253 8.50 -2.40 -10.39
C LEU A 253 8.54 -2.76 -11.89
N ILE A 254 8.34 -4.04 -12.21
CA ILE A 254 8.31 -4.49 -13.61
C ILE A 254 7.11 -3.91 -14.36
N LEU A 255 5.91 -3.89 -13.77
CA LEU A 255 4.73 -3.24 -14.37
C LEU A 255 4.98 -1.76 -14.67
N SER A 256 5.60 -1.05 -13.72
CA SER A 256 5.93 0.37 -13.88
C SER A 256 6.85 0.56 -15.09
N LEU A 257 7.97 -0.17 -15.14
CA LEU A 257 8.99 -0.01 -16.17
C LEU A 257 8.53 -0.50 -17.55
N THR A 258 7.78 -1.60 -17.61
CA THR A 258 7.45 -2.26 -18.88
C THR A 258 6.10 -1.88 -19.44
N ARG A 259 5.12 -1.45 -18.63
CA ARG A 259 3.77 -1.10 -19.11
C ARG A 259 3.38 0.33 -18.79
N ASP A 260 3.50 0.76 -17.54
CA ASP A 260 3.03 2.10 -17.12
C ASP A 260 3.93 3.25 -17.64
N CYS A 261 5.15 2.97 -18.09
CA CYS A 261 6.02 3.97 -18.74
C CYS A 261 5.83 4.04 -20.28
N ASN A 262 4.89 3.29 -20.86
CA ASN A 262 4.61 3.33 -22.30
C ASN A 262 3.63 4.44 -22.66
N PHE A 263 4.06 5.69 -22.43
CA PHE A 263 3.25 6.89 -22.64
C PHE A 263 2.63 6.95 -24.04
N ASN A 264 3.38 6.56 -25.08
CA ASN A 264 2.89 6.55 -26.45
C ASN A 264 1.68 5.63 -26.63
N TYR A 265 1.74 4.41 -26.08
CA TYR A 265 0.64 3.47 -26.18
C TYR A 265 -0.61 3.95 -25.45
N TRP A 266 -0.44 4.46 -24.22
CA TRP A 266 -1.55 4.93 -23.40
C TRP A 266 -2.19 6.19 -23.97
N HIS A 267 -1.40 7.10 -24.51
CA HIS A 267 -1.89 8.28 -25.21
C HIS A 267 -2.72 7.91 -26.45
N ILE A 268 -2.28 6.93 -27.26
CA ILE A 268 -3.06 6.40 -28.40
C ILE A 268 -4.38 5.78 -27.93
N LYS A 269 -4.41 5.18 -26.74
CA LYS A 269 -5.63 4.61 -26.13
C LYS A 269 -6.53 5.67 -25.45
N GLY A 270 -6.18 6.95 -25.53
CA GLY A 270 -6.96 8.06 -24.97
C GLY A 270 -6.76 8.24 -23.46
N CYS A 271 -5.64 7.77 -22.90
CA CYS A 271 -5.25 8.10 -21.54
C CYS A 271 -4.52 9.45 -21.53
N GLU A 272 -5.01 10.38 -20.71
CA GLU A 272 -4.39 11.69 -20.48
C GLU A 272 -3.06 11.55 -19.73
N PHE A 273 -2.12 12.45 -20.00
CA PHE A 273 -0.75 12.35 -19.50
C PHE A 273 -0.71 12.40 -17.97
N TRP A 274 -1.44 13.33 -17.34
CA TRP A 274 -1.44 13.46 -15.88
C TRP A 274 -2.14 12.30 -15.18
N LEU A 275 -3.05 11.60 -15.87
CA LEU A 275 -3.66 10.37 -15.35
C LEU A 275 -2.65 9.23 -15.33
N GLU A 276 -1.77 9.14 -16.33
CA GLU A 276 -0.67 8.16 -16.36
C GLU A 276 0.37 8.46 -15.28
N ILE A 277 0.76 9.72 -15.09
CA ILE A 277 1.62 10.14 -13.98
C ILE A 277 1.00 9.76 -12.63
N ARG A 278 -0.32 9.91 -12.47
CA ARG A 278 -1.02 9.47 -11.27
C ARG A 278 -0.89 7.96 -11.05
N VAL A 279 -1.03 7.14 -12.10
CA VAL A 279 -0.84 5.68 -12.00
C VAL A 279 0.57 5.34 -11.52
N LEU A 280 1.59 6.01 -12.06
CA LEU A 280 2.97 5.85 -11.62
C LEU A 280 3.16 6.25 -10.15
N LEU A 281 2.52 7.33 -9.71
CA LEU A 281 2.53 7.74 -8.30
C LEU A 281 1.87 6.70 -7.37
N GLU A 282 0.77 6.07 -7.78
CA GLU A 282 0.17 4.98 -6.99
C GLU A 282 1.15 3.78 -6.90
N ASN A 283 1.81 3.40 -7.99
CA ASN A 283 2.83 2.34 -7.97
C ASN A 283 3.99 2.67 -7.01
N ILE A 284 4.51 3.91 -7.08
CA ILE A 284 5.56 4.38 -6.18
C ILE A 284 5.08 4.36 -4.72
N THR A 285 3.83 4.75 -4.47
CA THR A 285 3.22 4.71 -3.13
C THR A 285 3.17 3.30 -2.58
N ILE A 286 2.78 2.32 -3.39
CA ILE A 286 2.75 0.90 -2.99
C ILE A 286 4.16 0.43 -2.62
N LEU A 287 5.15 0.69 -3.47
CA LEU A 287 6.54 0.31 -3.26
C LEU A 287 7.13 0.96 -1.99
N LEU A 288 6.95 2.27 -1.83
CA LEU A 288 7.43 3.00 -0.65
C LEU A 288 6.72 2.57 0.62
N GLY A 289 5.40 2.34 0.55
CA GLY A 289 4.60 1.90 1.69
C GLY A 289 5.03 0.52 2.19
N ILE A 290 5.19 -0.44 1.30
CA ILE A 290 5.73 -1.78 1.63
C ILE A 290 7.12 -1.66 2.25
N PHE A 291 8.01 -0.88 1.65
CA PHE A 291 9.36 -0.67 2.17
C PHE A 291 9.34 -0.07 3.58
N VAL A 292 8.51 0.95 3.84
CA VAL A 292 8.38 1.56 5.16
C VAL A 292 7.79 0.58 6.18
N ILE A 293 6.72 -0.14 5.84
CA ILE A 293 6.09 -1.13 6.72
C ILE A 293 7.09 -2.21 7.14
N ASN A 294 7.86 -2.76 6.18
CA ASN A 294 8.86 -3.78 6.47
C ASN A 294 9.93 -3.28 7.43
N ASN A 295 10.42 -2.05 7.25
CA ASN A 295 11.40 -1.46 8.15
C ASN A 295 10.83 -1.20 9.56
N LEU A 296 9.58 -0.78 9.67
CA LEU A 296 8.92 -0.59 10.97
C LEU A 296 8.78 -1.92 11.72
N LEU A 297 8.30 -2.97 11.04
CA LEU A 297 8.14 -4.30 11.64
C LEU A 297 9.46 -4.95 12.06
N ILE A 298 10.53 -4.77 11.28
CA ILE A 298 11.86 -5.31 11.64
C ILE A 298 12.39 -4.64 12.90
N ASN A 299 12.28 -3.32 13.01
CA ASN A 299 12.81 -2.60 14.17
C ASN A 299 12.07 -2.94 15.47
N ASP A 300 10.76 -3.21 15.39
CA ASP A 300 9.99 -3.65 16.54
C ASP A 300 10.45 -5.04 17.03
N SER A 301 10.81 -5.95 16.11
CA SER A 301 11.32 -7.29 16.44
C SER A 301 12.70 -7.30 17.12
N VAL A 302 13.57 -6.33 16.81
CA VAL A 302 14.92 -6.24 17.39
C VAL A 302 14.90 -5.64 18.80
N SER A 303 13.91 -4.80 19.12
CA SER A 303 13.78 -4.15 20.43
C SER A 303 13.30 -5.07 21.56
N THR A 304 12.59 -6.16 21.23
CA THR A 304 11.90 -7.01 22.22
C THR A 304 12.74 -8.09 22.94
N PRO A 305 13.75 -8.76 22.33
CA PRO A 305 14.48 -9.80 23.04
C PRO A 305 15.58 -9.27 23.99
N ASN A 306 16.20 -8.13 23.66
CA ASN A 306 17.37 -7.65 24.40
C ASN A 306 17.01 -6.88 25.68
N GLU A 307 15.90 -6.13 25.69
CA GLU A 307 15.47 -5.41 26.89
C GLU A 307 14.98 -6.35 28.00
N ASN A 308 14.32 -7.45 27.65
CA ASN A 308 13.91 -8.45 28.64
C ASN A 308 15.11 -9.22 29.21
N CYS A 309 16.12 -9.54 28.40
CA CYS A 309 17.35 -10.17 28.89
C CYS A 309 18.15 -9.20 29.80
N LEU A 310 18.29 -7.94 29.40
CA LEU A 310 18.94 -6.89 30.21
C LEU A 310 18.16 -6.56 31.49
N LYS A 311 16.82 -6.53 31.46
CA LYS A 311 16.00 -6.37 32.67
C LYS A 311 16.18 -7.57 33.61
N LYS A 312 16.20 -8.81 33.08
CA LYS A 312 16.43 -10.03 33.88
C LYS A 312 17.83 -10.07 34.51
N LEU A 313 18.85 -9.67 33.76
CA LEU A 313 20.23 -9.54 34.27
C LEU A 313 20.34 -8.44 35.32
N ARG A 314 19.66 -7.30 35.12
CA ARG A 314 19.67 -6.19 36.08
C ARG A 314 18.93 -6.53 37.38
N VAL A 315 17.84 -7.30 37.32
CA VAL A 315 17.14 -7.82 38.52
C VAL A 315 18.02 -8.82 39.28
N ASN A 316 18.65 -9.78 38.58
CA ASN A 316 19.57 -10.73 39.22
C ASN A 316 20.81 -10.04 39.83
N SER A 317 21.32 -8.97 39.20
CA SER A 317 22.45 -8.21 39.75
C SER A 317 22.12 -7.43 41.03
N LYS A 318 20.84 -7.10 41.24
CA LYS A 318 20.37 -6.42 42.46
C LYS A 318 20.13 -7.41 43.60
N SER A 319 19.63 -8.62 43.32
CA SER A 319 19.48 -9.66 44.36
C SER A 319 20.82 -10.20 44.87
N LEU A 320 21.85 -10.20 44.02
CA LEU A 320 23.22 -10.58 44.39
C LEU A 320 23.99 -9.52 45.19
N LYS A 321 23.48 -8.28 45.28
CA LYS A 321 24.06 -7.21 46.13
C LYS A 321 23.34 -7.04 47.46
N SER A 322 22.27 -7.80 47.71
CA SER A 322 21.50 -7.78 48.96
C SER A 322 21.64 -9.06 49.79
N GLN A 323 22.58 -9.94 49.42
CA GLN A 323 23.08 -11.07 50.22
C GLN A 323 24.53 -10.79 50.58
#